data_AF-A0A4U5MVJ0-F1
#
_entry.id   AF-A0A4U5MVJ0-F1
#
_cell.length_a   1.000
_cell.length_b   1.000
_cell.length_c   1.000
_cell.angle_alpha   90.00
_cell.angle_beta   90.00
_cell.angle_gamma   90.00
#
_symmetry.space_group_name_H-M   'P 1'
#
loop_
_entity.id
_entity.type
_entity.pdbx_description
1 polymer ?
#
loop_
_entity_poly.entity_id
_entity_poly.type
_entity_poly.pdbx_seq_one_letter_code
_entity_poly.pdbx_strand_id
1 'polypeptide(L)'
;MEPPGKGLVSTRHYNNCYAVNRVPGEQVDELVHYGVSRHVAVYSNGCFYKVDVFDENGKIYSLEQLTCTFRDLLDREDVPLDGKPN
;
A
#
# COMPACT_ATOMS: atom_id res chain seq x y z
N MET A 1 -0.67 41.77 -4.99
CA MET A 1 -1.55 40.90 -5.80
C MET A 1 -1.91 39.71 -4.94
N GLU A 2 -3.19 39.52 -4.66
CA GLU A 2 -3.68 38.37 -3.90
C GLU A 2 -3.76 37.13 -4.80
N PRO A 3 -3.48 35.95 -4.25
CA PRO A 3 -2.32 35.10 -4.43
C PRO A 3 -2.40 34.16 -5.66
N PRO A 4 -1.35 33.38 -5.95
CA PRO A 4 -1.50 32.17 -6.74
C PRO A 4 -2.32 31.16 -5.91
N GLY A 5 -3.61 30.98 -6.23
CA GLY A 5 -4.45 29.93 -5.64
C GLY A 5 -5.31 30.31 -4.43
N LYS A 6 -5.82 31.55 -4.31
CA LYS A 6 -6.95 31.88 -3.38
C LYS A 6 -8.28 31.21 -3.78
N GLY A 7 -8.21 30.08 -4.46
CA GLY A 7 -9.33 29.32 -5.02
C GLY A 7 -9.15 27.82 -4.78
N LEU A 8 -10.20 27.06 -5.02
CA LEU A 8 -10.20 25.61 -4.89
C LEU A 8 -9.18 24.98 -5.84
N VAL A 9 -8.40 24.01 -5.34
CA VAL A 9 -7.45 23.21 -6.14
C VAL A 9 -8.08 21.88 -6.53
N SER A 10 -7.63 21.31 -7.66
CA SER A 10 -8.09 19.99 -8.09
C SER A 10 -7.63 18.91 -7.10
N THR A 11 -8.59 18.13 -6.62
CA THR A 11 -8.37 17.00 -5.70
C THR A 11 -8.33 15.65 -6.43
N ARG A 12 -8.43 15.66 -7.77
CA ARG A 12 -8.59 14.44 -8.60
C ARG A 12 -7.48 13.41 -8.36
N HIS A 13 -6.27 13.87 -8.08
CA HIS A 13 -5.11 12.99 -7.88
C HIS A 13 -5.12 12.25 -6.53
N TYR A 14 -5.93 12.67 -5.55
CA TYR A 14 -5.99 11.95 -4.27
C TYR A 14 -6.56 10.53 -4.41
N ASN A 15 -7.36 10.28 -5.45
CA ASN A 15 -7.84 8.93 -5.77
C ASN A 15 -6.72 7.99 -6.23
N ASN A 16 -5.54 8.52 -6.54
CA ASN A 16 -4.39 7.73 -6.97
C ASN A 16 -3.43 7.40 -5.82
N CYS A 17 -3.71 7.86 -4.60
CA CYS A 17 -2.80 7.70 -3.45
C CYS A 17 -2.87 6.32 -2.79
N TYR A 18 -4.00 5.63 -2.88
CA TYR A 18 -4.25 4.37 -2.16
C TYR A 18 -4.85 3.31 -3.07
N ALA A 19 -4.49 2.05 -2.84
CA ALA A 19 -5.00 0.89 -3.57
C ALA A 19 -4.91 1.04 -5.10
N VAL A 20 -3.83 1.66 -5.57
CA VAL A 20 -3.54 1.88 -6.99
C VAL A 20 -2.15 1.34 -7.30
N ASN A 21 -2.01 0.70 -8.45
CA ASN A 21 -0.71 0.24 -8.94
C ASN A 21 -0.60 0.43 -10.46
N ARG A 22 0.63 0.57 -10.94
CA ARG A 22 0.95 0.55 -12.37
C ARG A 22 1.12 -0.91 -12.78
N VAL A 23 0.34 -1.35 -13.76
CA VAL A 23 0.45 -2.68 -14.35
C VAL A 23 1.18 -2.57 -15.69
N PRO A 24 2.30 -3.28 -15.87
CA PRO A 24 3.02 -3.30 -17.15
C PRO A 24 2.13 -3.75 -18.30
N GLY A 25 2.12 -2.99 -19.39
CA GLY A 25 1.46 -3.36 -20.65
C GLY A 25 2.49 -3.56 -21.76
N GLU A 26 2.08 -4.16 -22.87
CA GLU A 26 3.00 -4.47 -23.98
C GLU A 26 3.56 -3.20 -24.63
N GLN A 27 2.74 -2.16 -24.78
CA GLN A 27 3.12 -0.88 -25.40
C GLN A 27 3.06 0.29 -24.41
N VAL A 28 2.07 0.29 -23.52
CA VAL A 28 1.84 1.32 -22.51
C VAL A 28 1.32 0.66 -21.26
N ASP A 29 1.76 1.13 -20.11
CA ASP A 29 1.33 0.63 -18.82
C ASP A 29 0.01 1.24 -18.37
N GLU A 30 -0.71 0.50 -17.54
CA GLU A 30 -2.03 0.90 -17.05
C GLU A 30 -1.97 1.32 -15.59
N LEU A 31 -2.72 2.37 -15.23
CA LEU A 31 -2.97 2.73 -13.84
C LEU A 31 -4.22 2.00 -13.35
N VAL A 32 -4.05 0.97 -12.53
CA VAL A 32 -5.14 0.12 -12.05
C VAL A 32 -5.55 0.51 -10.63
N HIS A 33 -6.84 0.74 -10.43
CA HIS A 33 -7.46 1.00 -9.13
C HIS A 33 -8.11 -0.28 -8.59
N TYR A 34 -7.70 -0.73 -7.41
CA TYR A 34 -8.21 -1.93 -6.73
C TYR A 34 -9.32 -1.62 -5.71
N GLY A 35 -9.79 -0.37 -5.65
CA GLY A 35 -10.89 0.04 -4.77
C GLY A 35 -10.47 0.17 -3.30
N VAL A 36 -11.26 -0.37 -2.38
CA VAL A 36 -10.96 -0.31 -0.95
C VAL A 36 -10.13 -1.53 -0.54
N SER A 37 -8.86 -1.30 -0.19
CA SER A 37 -8.00 -2.33 0.40
C SER A 37 -7.94 -2.21 1.93
N ARG A 38 -7.93 -3.35 2.62
CA ARG A 38 -7.79 -3.45 4.08
C ARG A 38 -6.39 -3.88 4.53
N HIS A 39 -5.44 -3.98 3.59
CA HIS A 39 -4.08 -4.42 3.85
C HIS A 39 -3.05 -3.53 3.16
N VAL A 40 -1.82 -3.61 3.64
CA VAL A 40 -0.63 -3.09 2.98
C VAL A 40 0.27 -4.24 2.55
N ALA A 41 0.99 -4.04 1.45
CA ALA A 41 2.10 -4.91 1.08
C ALA A 41 3.36 -4.38 1.77
N VAL A 42 4.03 -5.23 2.56
CA VAL A 42 5.28 -4.92 3.24
C VAL A 42 6.40 -5.69 2.55
N TYR A 43 7.47 -5.00 2.21
CA TYR A 43 8.67 -5.62 1.68
C TYR A 43 9.76 -5.60 2.75
N SER A 44 10.28 -6.77 3.11
CA SER A 44 11.39 -6.93 4.07
C SER A 44 12.23 -8.15 3.70
N ASN A 45 13.55 -8.01 3.69
CA ASN A 45 14.52 -9.08 3.38
C ASN A 45 14.23 -9.87 2.08
N GLY A 46 13.72 -9.19 1.05
CA GLY A 46 13.39 -9.84 -0.23
C GLY A 46 12.02 -10.52 -0.27
N CYS A 47 11.30 -10.55 0.84
CA CYS A 47 9.98 -11.15 0.97
C CYS A 47 8.89 -10.08 0.92
N PHE A 48 7.77 -10.42 0.29
CA PHE A 48 6.54 -9.63 0.35
C PHE A 48 5.56 -10.24 1.34
N TYR A 49 5.02 -9.41 2.22
CA TYR A 49 4.03 -9.79 3.21
C TYR A 49 2.75 -9.01 2.99
N LYS A 50 1.62 -9.69 3.12
CA LYS A 50 0.32 -9.05 3.22
C LYS A 50 0.04 -8.80 4.71
N VAL A 51 -0.05 -7.53 5.09
CA VAL A 51 -0.37 -7.12 6.47
C VAL A 51 -1.71 -6.41 6.48
N ASP A 52 -2.71 -7.02 7.11
CA ASP A 52 -4.00 -6.37 7.33
C ASP A 52 -3.84 -5.21 8.31
N VAL A 53 -4.43 -4.05 8.00
CA VAL A 53 -4.35 -2.83 8.83
C VAL A 53 -5.69 -2.46 9.47
N PHE A 54 -6.73 -3.24 9.18
CA PHE A 54 -8.07 -3.10 9.76
C PHE A 54 -8.50 -4.40 10.44
N ASP A 55 -9.15 -4.29 11.59
CA ASP A 55 -9.85 -5.39 12.24
C ASP A 55 -11.08 -5.83 11.45
N GLU A 56 -11.74 -6.91 11.86
CA GLU A 56 -12.92 -7.48 11.20
C GLU A 56 -14.08 -6.47 11.03
N ASN A 57 -14.23 -5.53 11.97
CA ASN A 57 -15.26 -4.50 11.98
C ASN A 57 -14.90 -3.28 11.11
N GLY A 58 -13.73 -3.28 10.45
CA GLY A 58 -13.28 -2.18 9.61
C GLY A 58 -12.67 -1.02 10.38
N LYS A 59 -12.25 -1.22 11.63
CA LYS A 59 -11.49 -0.23 12.40
C LYS A 59 -10.00 -0.43 12.16
N ILE A 60 -9.27 0.67 11.96
CA ILE A 60 -7.81 0.64 11.85
C ILE A 60 -7.23 0.12 13.17
N TYR A 61 -6.28 -0.82 13.09
CA TYR A 61 -5.54 -1.30 14.25
C TYR A 61 -4.85 -0.14 14.99
N SER A 62 -4.73 -0.26 16.31
CA SER A 62 -4.03 0.75 17.11
C SER A 62 -2.54 0.81 16.73
N LEU A 63 -1.91 1.94 17.07
CA LEU A 63 -0.47 2.10 16.89
C LEU A 63 0.31 0.96 17.57
N GLU A 64 -0.11 0.53 18.76
CA GLU A 64 0.51 -0.55 19.50
C GLU A 64 0.39 -1.89 18.74
N GLN A 65 -0.81 -2.22 18.25
CA GLN A 65 -1.05 -3.46 17.48
C GLN A 65 -0.24 -3.50 16.20
N LEU A 66 -0.21 -2.40 15.44
CA LEU A 66 0.59 -2.30 14.23
C LEU A 66 2.08 -2.41 14.57
N THR A 67 2.54 -1.72 15.61
CA THR A 67 3.96 -1.76 16.03
C THR A 67 4.40 -3.17 16.40
N CYS A 68 3.59 -3.92 17.15
CA CYS A 68 3.89 -5.32 17.44
C CYS A 68 3.98 -6.14 16.15
N THR A 69 3.00 -5.99 15.26
CA THR A 69 2.98 -6.71 13.96
C THR A 69 4.23 -6.42 13.11
N PHE A 70 4.66 -5.16 13.05
CA PHE A 70 5.84 -4.78 12.26
C PHE A 70 7.15 -5.20 12.95
N ARG A 71 7.24 -5.21 14.27
CA ARG A 71 8.40 -5.76 15.00
C ARG A 71 8.54 -7.25 14.74
N ASP A 72 7.45 -7.99 14.89
CA ASP A 72 7.41 -9.42 14.60
C ASP A 72 7.85 -9.70 13.16
N LEU A 73 7.45 -8.85 12.20
CA LEU A 73 7.87 -8.97 10.80
C LEU A 73 9.37 -8.69 10.59
N LEU A 74 9.93 -7.70 11.30
CA LEU A 74 11.34 -7.35 11.21
C LEU A 74 12.26 -8.43 11.81
N ASP A 75 11.79 -9.14 12.84
CA ASP A 75 12.54 -10.19 13.52
C ASP A 75 12.48 -11.55 12.78
N ARG A 76 11.74 -11.63 11.66
CA ARG A 76 11.65 -12.85 10.85
C ARG A 76 12.89 -13.04 9.98
N GLU A 77 13.45 -14.24 10.06
CA GLU A 77 14.54 -14.72 9.18
C GLU A 77 13.99 -15.46 7.95
N ASP A 78 12.85 -15.01 7.42
CA ASP A 78 12.25 -15.59 6.23
C ASP A 78 13.16 -15.34 5.01
N VAL A 79 13.33 -16.36 4.18
CA VAL A 79 14.05 -16.28 2.90
C VAL A 79 13.08 -16.21 1.73
N PRO A 80 13.37 -15.39 0.70
CA PRO A 80 12.52 -15.32 -0.49
C PRO A 80 12.39 -16.69 -1.14
N LEU A 81 11.18 -17.04 -1.57
CA LEU A 81 10.99 -18.22 -2.39
C LEU A 81 11.80 -18.04 -3.69
N ASP A 82 12.66 -19.01 -4.02
CA ASP A 82 13.40 -19.03 -5.27
C ASP A 82 12.42 -18.79 -6.43
N GLY A 83 12.70 -17.75 -7.22
CA GLY A 83 11.81 -17.13 -8.21
C GLY A 83 11.42 -18.03 -9.38
N LYS A 84 10.78 -19.16 -9.11
CA LYS A 84 10.03 -19.92 -10.11
C LYS A 84 8.67 -19.25 -10.27
N PRO A 85 8.39 -18.67 -11.44
CA PRO A 85 7.05 -18.15 -11.72
C PRO A 85 6.06 -19.32 -11.70
N ASN A 86 4.94 -19.14 -10.97
CA ASN A 86 3.73 -19.95 -11.15
C ASN A 86 3.07 -19.61 -12.49
#